data_AF-A0A6C2CEU4-F1
#
_entry.id   AF-A0A6C2CEU4-F1
#
_cell.length_a   1.000
_cell.length_b   1.000
_cell.length_c   1.000
_cell.angle_alpha   90.00
_cell.angle_beta   90.00
_cell.angle_gamma   90.00
#
_symmetry.space_group_name_H-M   'P 1'
#
loop_
_entity.id
_entity.type
_entity.pdbx_description
1 polymer ?
#
loop_
_entity_poly.entity_id
_entity_poly.type
_entity_poly.pdbx_seq_one_letter_code
_entity_poly.pdbx_strand_id
1 'polypeptide(L)'
;MADPIKVLQSLGAPLASQYAVFERDQVLTHTQLNEVATWLDQQDRLSRVSLVGIGILAGLHLATDGTSLSVAPGIGITSDGDLIRLAAPLVLAGWRSYDATAPRYEPFYDATGQTLLVTGELVAASDPLGTPLAGLPGVLDKQAVALLLESTDSDPDLCTGADCDNLGRERQHRLRVLLLGRDDAAR
;
A
#
# COMPACT_ATOMS: atom_id res chain seq x y z
N MET A 1 11.35 19.11 11.73
CA MET A 1 11.14 17.68 11.38
C MET A 1 10.68 17.66 9.95
N ALA A 2 11.21 16.76 9.12
CA ALA A 2 10.63 16.51 7.80
C ALA A 2 9.22 15.95 7.99
N ASP A 3 8.30 16.30 7.09
CA ASP A 3 6.96 15.71 7.10
C ASP A 3 7.06 14.19 6.92
N PRO A 4 6.21 13.41 7.63
CA PRO A 4 6.22 11.96 7.48
C PRO A 4 5.88 11.58 6.04
N ILE A 5 6.58 10.57 5.50
CA ILE A 5 6.24 9.97 4.21
C ILE A 5 4.79 9.52 4.28
N LYS A 6 4.00 9.79 3.23
CA LYS A 6 2.59 9.42 3.15
C LYS A 6 2.39 8.30 2.14
N VAL A 7 1.44 7.42 2.43
CA VAL A 7 0.89 6.50 1.44
C VAL A 7 0.08 7.30 0.45
N LEU A 8 0.42 7.17 -0.83
CA LEU A 8 -0.23 7.87 -1.93
C LEU A 8 -1.55 7.18 -2.27
N GLN A 9 -2.57 7.99 -2.52
CA GLN A 9 -3.90 7.55 -2.98
C GLN A 9 -4.24 8.29 -4.26
N SER A 10 -4.48 7.55 -5.34
CA SER A 10 -4.78 8.11 -6.66
C SER A 10 -6.19 8.68 -6.70
N LEU A 11 -7.16 7.98 -6.10
CA LEU A 11 -8.57 8.42 -6.02
C LEU A 11 -8.86 9.28 -4.78
N GLY A 12 -7.91 9.34 -3.82
CA GLY A 12 -7.95 10.29 -2.71
C GLY A 12 -7.55 11.72 -3.11
N ALA A 13 -6.89 11.90 -4.25
CA ALA A 13 -6.54 13.19 -4.83
C ALA A 13 -7.65 13.70 -5.78
N PRO A 14 -7.65 15.00 -6.14
CA PRO A 14 -8.54 15.50 -7.18
C PRO A 14 -8.40 14.70 -8.48
N LEU A 15 -9.54 14.36 -9.10
CA LEU A 15 -9.56 13.66 -10.36
C LEU A 15 -9.02 14.54 -11.49
N ALA A 16 -8.18 13.95 -12.34
CA ALA A 16 -7.65 14.57 -13.53
C ALA A 16 -8.80 14.89 -14.50
N SER A 17 -8.95 16.17 -14.82
CA SER A 17 -9.96 16.68 -15.75
C SER A 17 -9.44 16.82 -17.19
N GLN A 18 -8.13 16.65 -17.40
CA GLN A 18 -7.46 16.79 -18.69
C GLN A 18 -6.14 16.02 -18.72
N TYR A 19 -5.60 15.79 -19.91
CA TYR A 19 -4.25 15.27 -20.16
C TYR A 19 -3.70 15.83 -21.47
N ALA A 20 -2.38 15.79 -21.64
CA ALA A 20 -1.72 16.31 -22.84
C ALA A 20 -2.02 15.47 -24.11
N VAL A 21 -2.34 16.14 -25.21
CA VAL A 21 -2.40 15.53 -26.56
C VAL A 21 -1.18 16.00 -27.35
N PHE A 22 -0.45 15.05 -27.95
CA PHE A 22 0.85 15.31 -28.55
C PHE A 22 0.78 15.72 -30.03
N GLU A 23 1.63 16.66 -30.42
CA GLU A 23 1.80 17.12 -31.80
C GLU A 23 3.02 16.48 -32.47
N ARG A 24 3.07 16.53 -33.80
CA ARG A 24 4.24 16.03 -34.54
C ARG A 24 5.48 16.84 -34.18
N ASP A 25 6.61 16.15 -34.03
CA ASP A 25 7.93 16.71 -33.72
C ASP A 25 7.99 17.46 -32.37
N GLN A 26 6.98 17.24 -31.50
CA GLN A 26 6.97 17.81 -30.15
C GLN A 26 8.00 17.13 -29.26
N VAL A 27 8.81 17.93 -28.55
CA VAL A 27 9.65 17.45 -27.46
C VAL A 27 8.77 17.23 -26.23
N LEU A 28 8.75 16.00 -25.71
CA LEU A 28 7.93 15.62 -24.56
C LEU A 28 8.55 16.08 -23.25
N THR A 29 7.69 16.52 -22.33
CA THR A 29 8.09 16.91 -20.97
C THR A 29 7.60 15.90 -19.94
N HIS A 30 8.30 15.79 -18.82
CA HIS A 30 7.89 14.94 -17.70
C HIS A 30 6.46 15.27 -17.20
N THR A 31 6.04 16.54 -17.23
CA THR A 31 4.70 16.99 -16.81
C THR A 31 3.64 16.36 -17.70
N GLN A 32 3.82 16.43 -19.02
CA GLN A 32 2.85 15.86 -19.97
C GLN A 32 2.74 14.34 -19.83
N LEU A 33 3.87 13.66 -19.64
CA LEU A 33 3.88 12.21 -19.43
C LEU A 33 3.20 11.81 -18.11
N ASN A 34 3.49 12.55 -17.03
CA ASN A 34 2.89 12.31 -15.72
C ASN A 34 1.39 12.64 -15.71
N GLU A 35 0.92 13.64 -16.45
CA GLU A 35 -0.50 13.94 -16.63
C GLU A 35 -1.23 12.78 -17.32
N VAL A 36 -0.68 12.27 -18.43
CA VAL A 36 -1.24 11.11 -19.14
C VAL A 36 -1.27 9.89 -18.24
N ALA A 37 -0.18 9.61 -17.51
CA ALA A 37 -0.10 8.48 -16.59
C ALA A 37 -1.13 8.60 -15.45
N THR A 38 -1.26 9.79 -14.86
CA THR A 38 -2.22 10.06 -13.78
C THR A 38 -3.66 9.90 -14.29
N TRP A 39 -3.98 10.44 -15.45
CA TRP A 39 -5.32 10.33 -16.03
C TRP A 39 -5.67 8.87 -16.30
N LEU A 40 -4.79 8.10 -16.96
CA LEU A 40 -5.02 6.68 -17.25
C LEU A 40 -5.18 5.84 -15.98
N ASP A 41 -4.31 6.05 -14.98
CA ASP A 41 -4.37 5.35 -13.70
C ASP A 41 -5.69 5.62 -12.95
N GLN A 42 -6.10 6.89 -12.88
CA GLN A 42 -7.38 7.24 -12.24
C GLN A 42 -8.59 6.67 -13.00
N GLN A 43 -8.61 6.68 -14.34
CA GLN A 43 -9.72 6.10 -15.11
C GLN A 43 -9.81 4.57 -14.92
N ASP A 44 -8.68 3.87 -14.90
CA ASP A 44 -8.62 2.42 -14.65
C ASP A 44 -9.10 2.08 -13.23
N ARG A 45 -8.63 2.83 -12.22
CA ARG A 45 -9.08 2.68 -10.83
C ARG A 45 -10.56 3.00 -10.66
N LEU A 46 -11.05 4.09 -11.27
CA LEU A 46 -12.46 4.46 -11.25
C LEU A 46 -13.34 3.36 -11.84
N SER A 47 -12.89 2.74 -12.94
CA SER A 47 -13.60 1.60 -13.54
C SER A 47 -13.73 0.44 -12.56
N ARG A 48 -12.67 0.12 -11.79
CA ARG A 48 -12.72 -0.93 -10.76
C ARG A 48 -13.62 -0.54 -9.60
N VAL A 49 -13.38 0.59 -8.95
CA VAL A 49 -14.10 0.95 -7.72
C VAL A 49 -15.57 1.28 -7.98
N SER A 50 -15.90 1.85 -9.15
CA SER A 50 -17.26 2.33 -9.44
C SER A 50 -18.13 1.32 -10.18
N LEU A 51 -17.54 0.41 -10.98
CA LEU A 51 -18.31 -0.54 -11.80
C LEU A 51 -18.21 -1.98 -11.30
N VAL A 52 -17.07 -2.39 -10.74
CA VAL A 52 -16.85 -3.77 -10.26
C VAL A 52 -17.11 -3.87 -8.77
N GLY A 53 -16.58 -2.92 -7.99
CA GLY A 53 -16.62 -2.90 -6.54
C GLY A 53 -15.27 -3.26 -5.90
N ILE A 54 -15.14 -2.93 -4.61
CA ILE A 54 -13.92 -3.11 -3.81
C ILE A 54 -14.06 -4.30 -2.85
N GLY A 55 -12.93 -4.80 -2.34
CA GLY A 55 -12.87 -5.89 -1.37
C GLY A 55 -12.23 -7.16 -1.90
N ILE A 56 -12.49 -8.28 -1.23
CA ILE A 56 -11.99 -9.61 -1.62
C ILE A 56 -12.91 -10.19 -2.69
N LEU A 57 -12.36 -10.50 -3.86
CA LEU A 57 -13.13 -11.07 -4.98
C LEU A 57 -13.09 -12.60 -4.96
N ALA A 58 -11.90 -13.19 -4.76
CA ALA A 58 -11.73 -14.64 -4.65
C ALA A 58 -10.47 -14.99 -3.86
N GLY A 59 -10.53 -16.04 -3.04
CA GLY A 59 -9.38 -16.52 -2.26
C GLY A 59 -9.02 -15.57 -1.11
N LEU A 60 -7.72 -15.33 -0.90
CA LEU A 60 -7.19 -14.52 0.21
C LEU A 60 -7.63 -15.01 1.60
N HIS A 61 -7.95 -16.29 1.71
CA HIS A 61 -8.33 -16.92 2.97
C HIS A 61 -7.15 -16.99 3.93
N LEU A 62 -7.41 -16.74 5.20
CA LEU A 62 -6.41 -16.81 6.26
C LEU A 62 -6.41 -18.21 6.88
N ALA A 63 -5.23 -18.75 7.12
CA ALA A 63 -5.04 -19.94 7.96
C ALA A 63 -3.84 -19.75 8.87
N THR A 64 -3.92 -20.24 10.10
CA THR A 64 -2.83 -20.16 11.08
C THR A 64 -2.64 -21.51 11.77
N ASP A 65 -1.39 -21.83 12.09
CA ASP A 65 -1.01 -23.00 12.89
C ASP A 65 -0.53 -22.62 14.31
N GLY A 66 -0.69 -21.34 14.69
CA GLY A 66 -0.21 -20.78 15.97
C GLY A 66 1.24 -20.29 15.96
N THR A 67 2.04 -20.70 14.98
CA THR A 67 3.43 -20.24 14.79
C THR A 67 3.62 -19.39 13.53
N SER A 68 2.70 -19.52 12.59
CA SER A 68 2.65 -18.78 11.34
C SER A 68 1.20 -18.43 10.97
N LEU A 69 1.06 -17.41 10.13
CA LEU A 69 -0.17 -17.06 9.44
C LEU A 69 0.09 -17.14 7.93
N SER A 70 -0.83 -17.76 7.22
CA SER A 70 -0.80 -17.88 5.77
C SER A 70 -2.01 -17.20 5.15
N VAL A 71 -1.76 -16.49 4.04
CA VAL A 71 -2.79 -15.93 3.16
C VAL A 71 -2.82 -16.77 1.88
N ALA A 72 -3.94 -17.40 1.59
CA ALA A 72 -4.11 -18.23 0.39
C ALA A 72 -4.01 -17.37 -0.90
N PRO A 73 -3.67 -17.98 -2.05
CA PRO A 73 -3.77 -17.33 -3.34
C PRO A 73 -5.15 -16.72 -3.55
N GLY A 74 -5.20 -15.61 -4.29
CA GLY A 74 -6.44 -14.90 -4.48
C GLY A 74 -6.27 -13.53 -5.09
N ILE A 75 -7.39 -12.82 -5.18
CA ILE A 75 -7.51 -11.53 -5.81
C ILE A 75 -8.50 -10.64 -5.04
N GLY A 76 -8.15 -9.36 -4.93
CA GLY A 76 -8.96 -8.35 -4.28
C GLY A 76 -8.67 -6.97 -4.86
N ILE A 77 -9.59 -6.03 -4.63
CA ILE A 77 -9.49 -4.64 -5.07
C ILE A 77 -9.48 -3.74 -3.82
N THR A 78 -8.51 -2.84 -3.71
CA THR A 78 -8.43 -1.89 -2.57
C THR A 78 -9.47 -0.78 -2.71
N SER A 79 -9.68 -0.01 -1.65
CA SER A 79 -10.53 1.20 -1.69
C SER A 79 -10.04 2.28 -2.66
N ASP A 80 -8.74 2.30 -2.99
CA ASP A 80 -8.15 3.21 -3.98
C ASP A 80 -8.10 2.60 -5.41
N GLY A 81 -8.65 1.40 -5.60
CA GLY A 81 -8.73 0.74 -6.91
C GLY A 81 -7.50 -0.05 -7.32
N ASP A 82 -6.55 -0.29 -6.41
CA ASP A 82 -5.43 -1.19 -6.65
C ASP A 82 -5.89 -2.64 -6.75
N LEU A 83 -5.21 -3.42 -7.59
CA LEU A 83 -5.42 -4.85 -7.67
C LEU A 83 -4.40 -5.59 -6.78
N ILE A 84 -4.88 -6.27 -5.75
CA ILE A 84 -4.09 -7.23 -4.99
C ILE A 84 -4.26 -8.59 -5.66
N ARG A 85 -3.15 -9.22 -6.06
CA ARG A 85 -3.15 -10.59 -6.62
C ARG A 85 -2.04 -11.42 -6.01
N LEU A 86 -2.42 -12.45 -5.26
CA LEU A 86 -1.51 -13.47 -4.74
C LEU A 86 -1.58 -14.70 -5.64
N ALA A 87 -0.48 -14.99 -6.35
CA ALA A 87 -0.37 -16.16 -7.20
C ALA A 87 -0.03 -17.45 -6.42
N ALA A 88 0.57 -17.31 -5.23
CA ALA A 88 0.96 -18.40 -4.35
C ALA A 88 0.63 -18.03 -2.88
N PRO A 89 0.53 -19.01 -1.97
CA PRO A 89 0.30 -18.74 -0.57
C PRO A 89 1.42 -17.85 0.01
N LEU A 90 1.03 -16.79 0.73
CA LEU A 90 1.95 -15.93 1.45
C LEU A 90 2.04 -16.41 2.90
N VAL A 91 3.20 -16.92 3.32
CA VAL A 91 3.42 -17.42 4.69
C VAL A 91 4.23 -16.40 5.50
N LEU A 92 3.68 -16.02 6.65
CA LEU A 92 4.19 -14.98 7.54
C LEU A 92 4.39 -15.60 8.92
N ALA A 93 5.61 -15.56 9.44
CA ALA A 93 5.95 -16.15 10.74
C ALA A 93 6.63 -15.16 11.68
N GLY A 94 6.79 -13.90 11.23
CA GLY A 94 7.30 -12.80 12.03
C GLY A 94 6.23 -11.75 12.24
N TRP A 95 6.39 -10.99 13.32
CA TRP A 95 5.64 -9.79 13.63
C TRP A 95 6.61 -8.66 13.94
N ARG A 96 6.28 -7.45 13.52
CA ARG A 96 6.99 -6.24 13.95
C ARG A 96 6.01 -5.11 14.23
N SER A 97 6.44 -4.15 15.04
CA SER A 97 5.69 -2.92 15.27
C SER A 97 5.45 -2.19 13.95
N TYR A 98 4.24 -1.66 13.78
CA TYR A 98 3.90 -0.70 12.74
C TYR A 98 3.60 0.62 13.46
N ASP A 99 4.48 1.60 13.31
CA ASP A 99 4.45 2.83 14.11
C ASP A 99 4.63 4.07 13.23
N ALA A 100 4.84 5.24 13.87
CA ALA A 100 4.97 6.52 13.19
C ALA A 100 6.19 6.63 12.23
N THR A 101 7.09 5.64 12.23
CA THR A 101 8.18 5.56 11.23
C THR A 101 7.71 4.99 9.90
N ALA A 102 6.58 4.28 9.88
CA ALA A 102 5.97 3.79 8.65
C ALA A 102 5.28 4.93 7.89
N PRO A 103 5.13 4.82 6.56
CA PRO A 103 4.36 5.78 5.78
C PRO A 103 2.95 5.97 6.36
N ARG A 104 2.55 7.23 6.53
CA ARG A 104 1.26 7.59 7.10
C ARG A 104 0.15 7.25 6.10
N TYR A 105 -0.82 6.46 6.54
CA TYR A 105 -2.07 6.20 5.83
C TYR A 105 -3.25 6.65 6.69
N GLU A 106 -3.89 7.74 6.31
CA GLU A 106 -4.94 8.40 7.09
C GLU A 106 -6.06 7.44 7.58
N PRO A 107 -6.56 6.49 6.77
CA PRO A 107 -7.60 5.55 7.23
C PRO A 107 -7.20 4.61 8.38
N PHE A 108 -5.92 4.52 8.71
CA PHE A 108 -5.45 3.74 9.87
C PHE A 108 -5.37 4.56 11.15
N TYR A 109 -5.76 5.82 11.12
CA TYR A 109 -5.88 6.64 12.32
C TYR A 109 -7.34 6.76 12.76
N ASP A 110 -7.55 6.96 14.05
CA ASP A 110 -8.86 7.26 14.60
C ASP A 110 -9.47 8.55 14.00
N ALA A 111 -10.74 8.82 14.31
CA ALA A 111 -11.43 10.02 13.80
C ALA A 111 -10.75 11.35 14.19
N THR A 112 -9.90 11.35 15.23
CA THR A 112 -9.11 12.52 15.63
C THR A 112 -7.80 12.66 14.85
N GLY A 113 -7.39 11.61 14.13
CA GLY A 113 -6.14 11.54 13.37
C GLY A 113 -4.89 11.38 14.24
N GLN A 114 -5.05 11.09 15.54
CA GLN A 114 -3.97 11.08 16.53
C GLN A 114 -3.53 9.66 16.90
N THR A 115 -4.46 8.71 16.93
CA THR A 115 -4.19 7.35 17.39
C THR A 115 -4.12 6.41 16.21
N LEU A 116 -2.97 5.72 16.04
CA LEU A 116 -2.81 4.66 15.06
C LEU A 116 -3.57 3.40 15.52
N LEU A 117 -4.44 2.89 14.67
CA LEU A 117 -5.31 1.72 14.94
C LEU A 117 -4.62 0.39 14.61
N VAL A 118 -3.61 0.43 13.72
CA VAL A 118 -2.79 -0.73 13.39
C VAL A 118 -1.88 -1.06 14.56
N THR A 119 -1.86 -2.34 14.94
CA THR A 119 -1.09 -2.84 16.08
C THR A 119 0.26 -3.41 15.65
N GLY A 120 0.41 -3.84 14.40
CA GLY A 120 1.68 -4.30 13.84
C GLY A 120 1.58 -4.84 12.41
N GLU A 121 2.73 -5.24 11.87
CA GLU A 121 2.87 -5.85 10.54
C GLU A 121 3.31 -7.31 10.68
N LEU A 122 2.64 -8.21 9.96
CA LEU A 122 3.06 -9.57 9.75
C LEU A 122 4.08 -9.63 8.62
N VAL A 123 5.21 -10.29 8.88
CA VAL A 123 6.36 -10.37 7.98
C VAL A 123 6.82 -11.82 7.81
N ALA A 124 7.62 -12.06 6.77
CA ALA A 124 8.24 -13.36 6.53
C ALA A 124 9.19 -13.71 7.68
N ALA A 125 9.43 -15.02 7.88
CA ALA A 125 10.39 -15.51 8.89
C ALA A 125 11.82 -14.95 8.71
N SER A 126 12.17 -14.59 7.47
CA SER A 126 13.47 -14.06 7.10
C SER A 126 13.61 -12.54 7.28
N ASP A 127 12.55 -11.83 7.67
CA ASP A 127 12.64 -10.38 7.89
C ASP A 127 13.53 -10.10 9.12
N PRO A 128 14.62 -9.34 8.97
CA PRO A 128 15.60 -9.13 10.03
C PRO A 128 15.06 -8.31 11.20
N LEU A 129 13.96 -7.58 11.00
CA LEU A 129 13.29 -6.78 12.03
C LEU A 129 12.08 -7.51 12.64
N GLY A 130 11.76 -8.71 12.15
CA GLY A 130 10.65 -9.51 12.62
C GLY A 130 10.96 -10.27 13.91
N THR A 131 10.05 -10.22 14.87
CA THR A 131 10.03 -11.11 16.03
C THR A 131 9.20 -12.35 15.69
N PRO A 132 9.66 -13.60 15.94
CA PRO A 132 8.89 -14.79 15.64
C PRO A 132 7.52 -14.82 16.33
N LEU A 133 6.46 -15.11 15.58
CA LEU A 133 5.08 -15.22 16.10
C LEU A 133 4.96 -16.28 17.20
N ALA A 134 5.71 -17.38 17.10
CA ALA A 134 5.75 -18.42 18.12
C ALA A 134 6.17 -17.89 19.52
N GLY A 135 6.91 -16.78 19.58
CA GLY A 135 7.32 -16.12 20.83
C GLY A 135 6.32 -15.08 21.35
N LEU A 136 5.19 -14.87 20.65
CA LEU A 136 4.19 -13.84 20.95
C LEU A 136 2.79 -14.48 21.08
N PRO A 137 2.57 -15.32 22.11
CA PRO A 137 1.28 -15.98 22.29
C PRO A 137 0.16 -14.95 22.45
N GLY A 138 -0.93 -15.15 21.72
CA GLY A 138 -2.12 -14.29 21.75
C GLY A 138 -2.00 -12.99 20.94
N VAL A 139 -0.89 -12.74 20.23
CA VAL A 139 -0.75 -11.54 19.38
C VAL A 139 -1.80 -11.46 18.26
N LEU A 140 -2.31 -12.60 17.82
CA LEU A 140 -3.37 -12.70 16.80
C LEU A 140 -4.78 -12.67 17.41
N ASP A 141 -4.90 -12.72 18.75
CA ASP A 141 -6.19 -12.80 19.41
C ASP A 141 -6.96 -11.49 19.24
N LYS A 142 -8.22 -11.61 18.83
CA LYS A 142 -9.12 -10.47 18.55
C LYS A 142 -8.55 -9.46 17.53
N GLN A 143 -7.56 -9.85 16.74
CA GLN A 143 -7.08 -9.08 15.61
C GLN A 143 -7.88 -9.42 14.34
N ALA A 144 -7.98 -8.43 13.46
CA ALA A 144 -8.28 -8.58 12.05
C ALA A 144 -6.97 -8.44 11.26
N VAL A 145 -6.97 -8.93 10.02
CA VAL A 145 -5.86 -8.73 9.08
C VAL A 145 -6.31 -7.77 8.00
N ALA A 146 -5.56 -6.68 7.81
CA ALA A 146 -5.72 -5.76 6.70
C ALA A 146 -4.61 -5.96 5.67
N LEU A 147 -4.97 -5.92 4.39
CA LEU A 147 -4.01 -5.88 3.29
C LEU A 147 -3.95 -4.44 2.77
N LEU A 148 -2.78 -3.83 2.83
CA LEU A 148 -2.51 -2.50 2.26
C LEU A 148 -1.55 -2.66 1.08
N LEU A 149 -1.93 -2.18 -0.11
CA LEU A 149 -0.95 -1.95 -1.17
C LEU A 149 -0.39 -0.53 -1.01
N GLU A 150 0.69 -0.45 -0.25
CA GLU A 150 1.35 0.81 0.08
C GLU A 150 2.06 1.36 -1.16
N SER A 151 1.69 2.58 -1.56
CA SER A 151 2.36 3.31 -2.65
C SER A 151 3.09 4.51 -2.07
N THR A 152 4.40 4.61 -2.28
CA THR A 152 5.22 5.75 -1.83
C THR A 152 6.16 6.20 -2.93
N ASP A 153 6.50 7.49 -2.95
CA ASP A 153 7.56 7.99 -3.82
C ASP A 153 8.87 8.07 -3.05
N SER A 154 9.94 7.52 -3.62
CA SER A 154 11.31 7.76 -3.18
C SER A 154 11.97 8.75 -4.11
N ASP A 155 12.56 9.80 -3.55
CA ASP A 155 13.38 10.76 -4.27
C ASP A 155 14.86 10.50 -3.95
N PRO A 156 15.68 10.01 -4.90
CA PRO A 156 17.12 9.87 -4.70
C PRO A 156 17.78 11.26 -4.76
N ASP A 157 17.58 12.04 -3.70
CA ASP A 157 17.83 13.48 -3.65
C ASP A 157 19.33 13.85 -3.42
N LEU A 158 20.24 13.32 -4.26
CA LEU A 158 21.66 13.70 -4.29
C LEU A 158 22.17 13.94 -5.73
N CYS A 159 21.49 14.81 -6.47
CA CYS A 159 22.04 15.46 -7.67
C CYS A 159 23.07 16.53 -7.26
N THR A 160 24.36 16.17 -7.16
CA THR A 160 25.44 17.15 -6.95
C THR A 160 26.30 17.40 -8.21
N GLY A 161 25.88 16.90 -9.39
CA GLY A 161 26.67 16.93 -10.63
C GLY A 161 25.88 17.28 -11.90
N ALA A 162 26.55 17.22 -13.06
CA ALA A 162 26.05 17.67 -14.36
C ALA A 162 25.18 16.65 -15.14
N ASP A 163 25.12 15.39 -14.70
CA ASP A 163 24.33 14.32 -15.33
C ASP A 163 23.21 13.86 -14.39
N CYS A 164 22.08 14.57 -14.42
CA CYS A 164 20.88 14.26 -13.63
C CYS A 164 19.83 13.43 -14.41
N ASP A 165 20.18 12.90 -15.58
CA ASP A 165 19.26 12.21 -16.48
C ASP A 165 18.67 10.89 -15.91
N ASN A 166 19.24 10.36 -14.82
CA ASN A 166 18.82 9.09 -14.18
C ASN A 166 18.25 9.27 -12.76
N LEU A 167 17.93 10.50 -12.36
CA LEU A 167 17.56 10.84 -10.97
C LEU A 167 16.09 11.27 -10.87
N GLY A 168 15.20 10.49 -11.49
CA GLY A 168 13.76 10.64 -11.34
C GLY A 168 13.26 10.05 -10.03
N ARG A 169 12.13 10.57 -9.54
CA ARG A 169 11.39 9.97 -8.41
C ARG A 169 10.86 8.61 -8.84
N GLU A 170 11.05 7.60 -7.99
CA GLU A 170 10.52 6.27 -8.20
C GLU A 170 9.28 6.06 -7.33
N ARG A 171 8.19 5.57 -7.93
CA ARG A 171 7.03 5.11 -7.17
C ARG A 171 7.19 3.64 -6.84
N GLN A 172 7.20 3.34 -5.56
CA GLN A 172 7.34 1.99 -5.04
C GLN A 172 5.99 1.51 -4.50
N HIS A 173 5.66 0.26 -4.84
CA HIS A 173 4.45 -0.40 -4.38
C HIS A 173 4.83 -1.61 -3.51
N ARG A 174 4.26 -1.72 -2.32
CA ARG A 174 4.52 -2.81 -1.39
C ARG A 174 3.21 -3.33 -0.79
N LEU A 175 2.99 -4.64 -0.91
CA LEU A 175 1.92 -5.29 -0.16
C LEU A 175 2.34 -5.44 1.30
N ARG A 176 1.59 -4.82 2.20
CA ARG A 176 1.70 -4.92 3.66
C ARG A 176 0.58 -5.81 4.19
N VAL A 177 0.90 -6.68 5.14
CA VAL A 177 -0.09 -7.49 5.88
C VAL A 177 -0.10 -7.01 7.31
N LEU A 178 -1.17 -6.32 7.70
CA LEU A 178 -1.24 -5.55 8.93
C LEU A 178 -2.25 -6.16 9.90
N LEU A 179 -1.98 -6.01 11.20
CA LEU A 179 -2.89 -6.36 12.28
C LEU A 179 -3.54 -5.11 12.85
N LEU A 180 -4.82 -5.21 13.17
CA LEU A 180 -5.60 -4.19 13.86
C LEU A 180 -6.70 -4.86 14.68
N GLY A 181 -7.21 -4.18 15.70
CA GLY A 181 -8.32 -4.71 16.51
C GLY A 181 -9.55 -4.99 15.64
N ARG A 182 -10.25 -6.11 15.88
CA ARG A 182 -11.48 -6.46 15.12
C ARG A 182 -12.55 -5.36 15.21
N ASP A 183 -12.68 -4.72 16.36
CA ASP A 183 -13.65 -3.65 16.58
C ASP A 183 -13.27 -2.37 15.80
N ASP A 184 -11.98 -2.13 15.58
CA ASP A 184 -11.50 -1.01 14.76
C ASP A 184 -11.66 -1.30 13.26
N ALA A 185 -11.47 -2.57 12.85
CA ALA A 185 -11.64 -3.00 11.46
C ALA A 185 -13.11 -3.00 10.99
N ALA A 186 -14.07 -3.05 11.90
CA ALA A 186 -15.50 -3.09 11.59
C ALA A 186 -16.16 -1.70 11.47
N ARG A 187 -15.39 -0.63 11.65
CA ARG A 187 -15.85 0.76 11.53
C ARG A 187 -16.02 1.17 10.06
#